data_AF-A0A916Z5X5-F1
#
_entry.id   AF-A0A916Z5X5-F1
#
_cell.length_a   1.000
_cell.length_b   1.000
_cell.length_c   1.000
_cell.angle_alpha   90.00
_cell.angle_beta   90.00
_cell.angle_gamma   90.00
#
_symmetry.space_group_name_H-M   'P 1'
#
loop_
_entity.id
_entity.type
_entity.pdbx_description
1 polymer ?
#
loop_
_entity_poly.entity_id
_entity_poly.type
_entity_poly.pdbx_seq_one_letter_code
_entity_poly.pdbx_strand_id
1 'polypeptide(L)'
;MEEHTPTDSWEEGRPATPTPIGAALKAARARRFKWAMLTAIVLLGTTVLIGLWLALSAHAPTTIETDAASGDLLVRGPESEFVGSVAGRVDGHGVRIEGLPPYRDIAGRGDALRAVCALRSDPTAQWSENSDTLRAHLSAEEFDRLCSEASAS
;
A
#
# COMPACT_ATOMS: atom_id res chain seq x y z
N MET A 1 73.57 50.06 20.62
CA MET A 1 73.22 49.10 21.67
C MET A 1 72.14 49.76 22.49
N GLU A 2 70.88 49.50 22.13
CA GLU A 2 69.71 49.74 22.98
C GLU A 2 68.58 48.91 22.34
N GLU A 3 68.30 47.81 23.01
CA GLU A 3 67.42 46.72 22.61
C GLU A 3 66.05 47.02 23.21
N HIS A 4 65.09 47.44 22.39
CA HIS A 4 63.71 47.64 22.84
C HIS A 4 62.99 46.28 22.81
N THR A 5 62.87 45.65 23.97
CA THR A 5 61.99 44.49 24.17
C THR A 5 60.54 44.94 24.26
N PRO A 6 59.62 44.44 23.40
CA PRO A 6 58.20 44.58 23.62
C PRO A 6 57.79 43.68 24.80
N THR A 7 57.30 44.28 25.88
CA THR A 7 56.66 43.54 26.97
C THR A 7 55.29 43.04 26.49
N ASP A 8 55.28 41.79 26.07
CA ASP A 8 54.13 40.91 25.97
C ASP A 8 53.34 40.92 27.28
N SER A 9 52.37 41.81 27.39
CA SER A 9 51.33 41.78 28.40
C SER A 9 50.19 40.90 27.89
N TRP A 10 50.43 39.59 27.91
CA TRP A 10 49.36 38.61 27.85
C TRP A 10 48.52 38.79 29.11
N GLU A 11 47.42 39.54 29.02
CA GLU A 11 46.31 39.38 29.95
C GLU A 11 45.77 37.97 29.76
N GLU A 12 46.36 37.07 30.54
CA GLU A 12 45.94 35.70 30.74
C GLU A 12 44.48 35.74 31.22
N GLY A 13 43.57 35.58 30.25
CA GLY A 13 42.14 35.51 30.48
C GLY A 13 41.87 34.40 31.47
N ARG A 14 41.69 34.77 32.74
CA ARG A 14 41.32 33.85 33.82
C ARG A 14 40.19 32.95 33.31
N PRO A 15 40.34 31.61 33.36
CA PRO A 15 39.28 30.72 32.91
C PRO A 15 38.03 31.04 33.72
N ALA A 16 37.03 31.62 33.06
CA ALA A 16 35.77 31.95 33.69
C ALA A 16 35.20 30.66 34.29
N THR A 17 35.27 30.55 35.62
CA THR A 17 34.79 29.38 36.33
C THR A 17 33.31 29.26 36.00
N PRO A 18 32.85 28.13 35.43
CA PRO A 18 31.48 28.01 34.98
C PRO A 18 30.55 28.23 36.18
N THR A 19 29.81 29.34 36.14
CA THR A 19 28.87 29.65 37.23
C THR A 19 27.82 28.53 37.30
N PRO A 20 27.37 28.15 38.52
CA PRO A 20 26.42 27.05 38.70
C PRO A 20 25.12 27.27 37.92
N ILE A 21 24.74 28.53 37.70
CA ILE A 21 23.59 28.96 36.90
C ILE A 21 23.79 28.61 35.41
N GLY A 22 24.98 28.83 34.86
CA GLY A 22 25.29 28.53 33.46
C GLY A 22 25.32 27.01 33.17
N ALA A 23 25.78 26.21 34.12
CA ALA A 23 25.74 24.75 34.03
C ALA A 23 24.31 24.20 34.08
N ALA A 24 23.47 24.73 34.99
CA ALA A 24 22.07 24.34 35.14
C ALA A 24 21.23 24.66 33.88
N LEU A 25 21.42 25.84 33.28
CA LEU A 25 20.72 26.25 32.06
C LEU A 25 21.11 25.39 30.84
N LYS A 26 22.40 25.06 30.69
CA LYS A 26 22.87 24.13 29.64
C LYS A 26 22.29 22.72 29.82
N ALA A 27 22.24 22.21 31.05
CA ALA A 27 21.65 20.91 31.36
C ALA A 27 20.13 20.86 31.12
N ALA A 28 19.42 21.97 31.37
CA ALA A 28 17.99 22.07 31.08
C ALA A 28 17.72 22.12 29.56
N ARG A 29 18.51 22.88 28.80
CA ARG A 29 18.42 22.94 27.33
C ARG A 29 18.74 21.60 26.68
N ALA A 30 19.78 20.92 27.14
CA ALA A 30 20.15 19.59 26.63
C ALA A 30 19.06 18.54 26.91
N ARG A 31 18.41 18.60 28.09
CA ARG A 31 17.26 17.74 28.40
C ARG A 31 16.06 18.01 27.48
N ARG A 32 15.70 19.28 27.27
CA ARG A 32 14.61 19.67 26.36
C ARG A 32 14.88 19.23 24.92
N PHE A 33 16.11 19.39 24.45
CA PHE A 33 16.50 18.95 23.11
C PHE A 33 16.42 17.42 22.96
N LYS A 34 16.92 16.66 23.94
CA LYS A 34 16.80 15.19 23.95
C LYS A 34 15.34 14.73 23.93
N TRP A 35 14.48 15.36 24.74
CA TRP A 35 13.05 15.08 24.73
C TRP A 35 12.42 15.42 23.37
N ALA A 36 12.68 16.60 22.81
CA ALA A 36 12.15 16.99 21.51
C ALA A 36 12.60 16.03 20.39
N MET A 37 13.86 15.61 20.39
CA MET A 37 14.38 14.64 19.43
C MET A 37 13.70 13.27 19.58
N LEU A 38 13.51 12.81 20.81
CA LEU A 38 12.83 11.54 21.08
C LEU A 38 11.36 11.59 20.67
N THR A 39 10.67 12.71 20.93
CA THR A 39 9.30 12.92 20.46
C THR A 39 9.22 12.91 18.93
N ALA A 40 10.15 13.56 18.24
CA ALA A 40 10.17 13.58 16.77
C ALA A 40 10.38 12.18 16.18
N ILE A 41 11.31 11.39 16.73
CA ILE A 41 11.57 10.01 16.31
C ILE A 41 10.33 9.14 16.55
N VAL A 42 9.71 9.25 17.73
CA VAL A 42 8.49 8.50 18.05
C VAL A 42 7.37 8.88 17.09
N LEU A 43 7.14 10.17 16.85
CA LEU A 43 6.08 10.66 15.97
C LEU A 43 6.26 10.13 14.54
N LEU A 44 7.48 10.22 14.01
CA LEU A 44 7.81 9.72 12.68
C LEU A 44 7.64 8.20 12.61
N GLY A 45 8.15 7.47 13.60
CA GLY A 45 7.99 6.02 13.70
C GLY A 45 6.52 5.59 13.76
N THR A 46 5.71 6.24 14.59
CA THR A 46 4.27 5.95 14.66
C THR A 46 3.55 6.25 13.35
N THR A 47 3.94 7.32 12.65
CA THR A 47 3.29 7.68 11.38
C THR A 47 3.57 6.63 10.30
N VAL A 48 4.83 6.16 10.22
CA VAL A 48 5.22 5.07 9.30
C VAL A 48 4.50 3.77 9.65
N LEU A 49 4.41 3.41 10.93
CA LEU A 49 3.70 2.21 11.36
C LEU A 49 2.21 2.27 11.04
N ILE A 50 1.57 3.42 11.26
CA ILE A 50 0.15 3.61 10.92
C ILE A 50 -0.05 3.53 9.40
N GLY A 51 0.82 4.16 8.61
CA GLY A 51 0.76 4.09 7.14
C GLY A 51 0.92 2.67 6.62
N LEU A 52 1.87 1.91 7.17
CA LEU A 52 2.08 0.50 6.81
C LEU A 52 0.88 -0.37 7.22
N TRP A 53 0.36 -0.16 8.43
CA TRP A 53 -0.82 -0.88 8.91
C TRP A 53 -2.04 -0.60 8.03
N LEU A 54 -2.26 0.67 7.65
CA LEU A 54 -3.34 1.04 6.74
C LEU A 54 -3.16 0.44 5.35
N ALA A 55 -1.94 0.43 4.80
CA ALA A 55 -1.67 -0.18 3.50
C ALA A 55 -1.96 -1.69 3.50
N LEU A 56 -1.63 -2.40 4.59
CA LEU A 56 -1.95 -3.83 4.74
C LEU A 56 -3.44 -4.08 5.03
N SER A 57 -4.10 -3.16 5.73
CA SER A 57 -5.52 -3.28 6.09
C SER A 57 -6.47 -2.82 5.00
N ALA A 58 -6.00 -1.98 4.07
CA ALA A 58 -6.75 -1.52 2.91
C ALA A 58 -6.91 -2.66 1.90
N HIS A 59 -7.80 -3.59 2.19
CA HIS A 59 -8.39 -4.45 1.18
C HIS A 59 -9.33 -3.58 0.34
N ALA A 60 -8.91 -3.20 -0.86
CA ALA A 60 -9.85 -2.70 -1.85
C ALA A 60 -10.80 -3.86 -2.20
N PRO A 61 -12.12 -3.73 -1.94
CA PRO A 61 -13.05 -4.84 -2.09
C PRO A 61 -13.30 -5.15 -3.57
N THR A 62 -13.52 -6.42 -3.87
CA THR A 62 -14.09 -6.82 -5.15
C THR A 62 -15.56 -6.48 -5.15
N THR A 63 -15.99 -5.67 -6.11
CA THR A 63 -17.39 -5.34 -6.29
C THR A 63 -18.00 -6.32 -7.29
N ILE A 64 -19.11 -6.96 -6.91
CA ILE A 64 -19.87 -7.85 -7.78
C ILE A 64 -21.26 -7.25 -7.88
N GLU A 65 -21.60 -6.73 -9.06
CA GLU A 65 -22.88 -6.09 -9.34
C GLU A 65 -23.61 -6.85 -10.45
N THR A 66 -24.91 -7.03 -10.27
CA THR A 66 -25.79 -7.50 -11.33
C THR A 66 -26.71 -6.34 -11.68
N ASP A 67 -26.69 -5.91 -12.94
CA ASP A 67 -27.62 -4.90 -13.43
C ASP A 67 -29.04 -5.48 -13.41
N ALA A 68 -29.93 -4.86 -12.62
CA ALA A 68 -31.30 -5.31 -12.46
C ALA A 68 -32.14 -5.21 -13.75
N ALA A 69 -31.74 -4.37 -14.70
CA ALA A 69 -32.46 -4.15 -15.95
C ALA A 69 -32.02 -5.12 -17.07
N SER A 70 -30.72 -5.35 -17.21
CA SER A 70 -30.14 -6.20 -18.26
C SER A 70 -29.84 -7.62 -17.79
N GLY A 71 -29.72 -7.84 -16.48
CA GLY A 71 -29.22 -9.08 -15.90
C GLY A 71 -27.71 -9.27 -16.11
N ASP A 72 -26.99 -8.25 -16.59
CA ASP A 72 -25.56 -8.35 -16.85
C ASP A 72 -24.77 -8.35 -15.54
N LEU A 73 -23.74 -9.18 -15.48
CA LEU A 73 -22.88 -9.33 -14.31
C LEU A 73 -21.55 -8.59 -14.51
N LEU A 74 -21.22 -7.71 -13.56
CA LEU A 74 -19.95 -7.02 -13.48
C LEU A 74 -19.17 -7.50 -12.24
N VAL A 75 -17.97 -8.00 -12.45
CA VAL A 75 -17.02 -8.39 -11.41
C VAL A 75 -15.82 -7.45 -11.49
N ARG A 76 -15.66 -6.56 -10.51
CA ARG A 76 -14.60 -5.57 -10.46
C ARG A 76 -13.64 -5.85 -9.32
N GLY A 77 -12.42 -6.28 -9.64
CA GLY A 77 -11.33 -6.43 -8.70
C GLY A 77 -10.63 -5.11 -8.34
N PRO A 78 -9.70 -5.15 -7.36
CA PRO A 78 -9.04 -3.97 -6.79
C PRO A 78 -8.22 -3.14 -7.80
N GLU A 79 -7.80 -3.78 -8.88
CA GLU A 79 -6.86 -3.24 -9.87
C GLU A 79 -7.55 -2.99 -11.21
N SER A 80 -8.86 -2.74 -11.19
CA SER A 80 -9.69 -2.56 -12.40
C SER A 80 -9.23 -1.43 -13.30
N GLU A 81 -8.56 -0.43 -12.74
CA GLU A 81 -8.00 0.70 -13.49
C GLU A 81 -6.66 0.38 -14.19
N PHE A 82 -6.01 -0.73 -13.83
CA PHE A 82 -4.63 -1.02 -14.25
C PHE A 82 -4.46 -2.30 -15.07
N VAL A 83 -5.27 -3.33 -14.80
CA VAL A 83 -5.05 -4.70 -15.30
C VAL A 83 -5.97 -5.09 -16.46
N GLY A 84 -6.82 -4.15 -16.89
CA GLY A 84 -7.72 -4.34 -18.02
C GLY A 84 -8.97 -5.16 -17.67
N SER A 85 -9.64 -5.68 -18.70
CA SER A 85 -10.92 -6.36 -18.57
C SER A 85 -11.10 -7.50 -19.57
N VAL A 86 -12.00 -8.41 -19.26
CA VAL A 86 -12.56 -9.39 -20.20
C VAL A 86 -14.09 -9.28 -20.18
N ALA A 87 -14.70 -9.31 -21.36
CA ALA A 87 -16.15 -9.28 -21.51
C ALA A 87 -16.63 -10.39 -22.45
N GLY A 88 -17.83 -10.91 -22.21
CA GLY A 88 -18.44 -11.93 -23.06
C GLY A 88 -19.88 -12.17 -22.69
N ARG A 89 -20.43 -13.31 -23.13
CA ARG A 89 -21.78 -13.73 -22.76
C ARG A 89 -21.76 -15.10 -22.13
N VAL A 90 -22.42 -15.24 -20.98
CA VAL A 90 -22.61 -16.50 -20.27
C VAL A 90 -24.10 -16.68 -20.02
N ASP A 91 -24.66 -17.82 -20.42
CA ASP A 91 -26.09 -18.13 -20.30
C ASP A 91 -27.03 -17.04 -20.88
N GLY A 92 -26.57 -16.34 -21.92
CA GLY A 92 -27.35 -15.26 -22.55
C GLY A 92 -27.28 -13.92 -21.82
N HIS A 93 -26.51 -13.79 -20.75
CA HIS A 93 -26.26 -12.54 -20.02
C HIS A 93 -24.88 -11.98 -20.36
N GLY A 94 -24.76 -10.66 -20.40
CA GLY A 94 -23.45 -10.00 -20.50
C GLY A 94 -22.66 -10.21 -19.21
N VAL A 95 -21.39 -10.57 -19.35
CA VAL A 95 -20.47 -10.68 -18.22
C VAL A 95 -19.26 -9.83 -18.51
N ARG A 96 -18.83 -9.06 -17.52
CA ARG A 96 -17.55 -8.34 -17.56
C ARG A 96 -16.78 -8.55 -16.27
N ILE A 97 -15.50 -8.84 -16.41
CA ILE A 97 -14.54 -8.92 -15.32
C ILE A 97 -13.49 -7.83 -15.54
N GLU A 98 -13.24 -7.00 -14.54
CA GLU A 98 -12.28 -5.89 -14.58
C GLU A 98 -11.28 -6.04 -13.43
N GLY A 99 -9.99 -5.86 -13.68
CA GLY A 99 -8.96 -5.96 -12.64
C GLY A 99 -8.75 -7.38 -12.13
N LEU A 100 -8.02 -7.54 -11.01
CA LEU A 100 -7.70 -8.85 -10.44
C LEU A 100 -8.61 -9.24 -9.26
N PRO A 101 -9.80 -9.82 -9.48
CA PRO A 101 -10.61 -10.29 -8.37
C PRO A 101 -9.87 -11.41 -7.62
N PRO A 102 -9.68 -11.30 -6.30
CA PRO A 102 -9.05 -12.35 -5.51
C PRO A 102 -9.99 -13.56 -5.43
N TYR A 103 -9.41 -14.74 -5.51
CA TYR A 103 -10.14 -16.02 -5.57
C TYR A 103 -11.19 -16.18 -4.46
N ARG A 104 -10.88 -15.71 -3.24
CA ARG A 104 -11.76 -15.82 -2.06
C ARG A 104 -13.05 -15.02 -2.18
N ASP A 105 -13.02 -13.89 -2.88
CA ASP A 105 -14.21 -13.05 -3.08
C ASP A 105 -15.14 -13.69 -4.11
N ILE A 106 -14.57 -14.42 -5.08
CA ILE A 106 -15.31 -15.15 -6.12
C ILE A 106 -15.86 -16.47 -5.59
N ALA A 107 -15.10 -17.23 -4.81
CA ALA A 107 -15.49 -18.54 -4.31
C ALA A 107 -16.78 -18.51 -3.47
N GLY A 108 -17.05 -17.41 -2.76
CA GLY A 108 -18.27 -17.23 -1.97
C GLY A 108 -19.52 -16.86 -2.78
N ARG A 109 -19.41 -16.68 -4.11
CA ARG A 109 -20.46 -16.15 -4.99
C ARG A 109 -20.62 -17.06 -6.22
N GLY A 110 -21.56 -18.00 -6.15
CA GLY A 110 -21.70 -19.06 -7.17
C GLY A 110 -22.08 -18.57 -8.58
N ASP A 111 -22.74 -17.42 -8.69
CA ASP A 111 -22.99 -16.71 -9.94
C ASP A 111 -21.70 -16.12 -10.54
N ALA A 112 -20.94 -15.38 -9.74
CA ALA A 112 -19.65 -14.83 -10.15
C ALA A 112 -18.64 -15.93 -10.51
N LEU A 113 -18.58 -17.01 -9.72
CA LEU A 113 -17.70 -18.14 -9.99
C LEU A 113 -18.01 -18.80 -11.33
N ARG A 114 -19.29 -19.12 -11.60
CA ARG A 114 -19.69 -19.69 -12.89
C ARG A 114 -19.36 -18.76 -14.06
N ALA A 115 -19.64 -17.48 -13.90
CA ALA A 115 -19.36 -16.48 -14.91
C ALA A 115 -17.86 -16.36 -15.21
N VAL A 116 -17.01 -16.34 -14.18
CA VAL A 116 -15.54 -16.32 -14.31
C VAL A 116 -15.03 -17.58 -15.01
N CYS A 117 -15.49 -18.76 -14.58
CA CYS A 117 -15.04 -20.04 -15.13
C CYS A 117 -15.47 -20.23 -16.59
N ALA A 118 -16.68 -19.81 -16.95
CA ALA A 118 -17.16 -19.81 -18.32
C ALA A 118 -16.37 -18.82 -19.18
N LEU A 119 -16.23 -17.57 -18.71
CA LEU A 119 -15.63 -16.49 -19.50
C LEU A 119 -14.14 -16.70 -19.75
N ARG A 120 -13.36 -17.27 -18.81
CA ARG A 120 -11.95 -17.56 -19.04
C ARG A 120 -11.72 -18.57 -20.17
N SER A 121 -12.66 -19.50 -20.33
CA SER A 121 -12.57 -20.63 -21.24
C SER A 121 -13.25 -20.34 -22.58
N ASP A 122 -13.92 -19.20 -22.70
CA ASP A 122 -14.67 -18.79 -23.88
C ASP A 122 -13.71 -18.22 -24.95
N PRO A 123 -13.56 -18.87 -26.12
CA PRO A 123 -12.71 -18.36 -27.19
C PRO A 123 -13.25 -17.07 -27.84
N THR A 124 -14.52 -16.73 -27.59
CA THR A 124 -15.16 -15.51 -28.09
C THR A 124 -15.10 -14.35 -27.10
N ALA A 125 -14.50 -14.56 -25.92
CA ALA A 125 -14.30 -13.54 -24.91
C ALA A 125 -13.46 -12.38 -25.48
N GLN A 126 -13.93 -11.16 -25.24
CA GLN A 126 -13.30 -9.93 -25.67
C GLN A 126 -12.39 -9.42 -24.56
N TRP A 127 -11.11 -9.63 -24.77
CA TRP A 127 -10.04 -9.19 -23.88
C TRP A 127 -9.59 -7.78 -24.25
N SER A 128 -9.45 -6.90 -23.26
CA SER A 128 -8.87 -5.56 -23.49
C SER A 128 -7.37 -5.66 -23.81
N GLU A 129 -6.80 -4.61 -24.39
CA GLU A 129 -5.38 -4.55 -24.77
C GLU A 129 -4.41 -4.88 -23.62
N ASN A 130 -4.68 -4.42 -22.39
CA ASN A 130 -3.78 -4.59 -21.23
C ASN A 130 -4.08 -5.83 -20.37
N SER A 131 -4.81 -6.81 -20.89
CA SER A 131 -5.39 -7.89 -20.10
C SER A 131 -4.50 -9.11 -19.85
N ASP A 132 -3.22 -9.09 -20.23
CA ASP A 132 -2.35 -10.26 -20.08
C ASP A 132 -2.19 -10.70 -18.62
N THR A 133 -2.09 -9.73 -17.69
CA THR A 133 -2.03 -10.02 -16.26
C THR A 133 -3.36 -10.60 -15.76
N LEU A 134 -4.49 -10.06 -16.22
CA LEU A 134 -5.81 -10.61 -15.91
C LEU A 134 -5.96 -12.05 -16.41
N ARG A 135 -5.54 -12.30 -17.65
CA ARG A 135 -5.62 -13.62 -18.26
C ARG A 135 -4.77 -14.63 -17.49
N ALA A 136 -3.54 -14.26 -17.14
CA ALA A 136 -2.66 -15.08 -16.33
C ALA A 136 -3.27 -15.37 -14.95
N HIS A 137 -3.83 -14.36 -14.28
CA HIS A 137 -4.48 -14.48 -12.98
C HIS A 137 -5.68 -15.43 -13.01
N LEU A 138 -6.59 -15.29 -13.98
CA LEU A 138 -7.75 -16.18 -14.13
C LEU A 138 -7.37 -17.60 -14.58
N SER A 139 -6.16 -17.79 -15.08
CA SER A 139 -5.60 -19.08 -15.48
C SER A 139 -4.66 -19.68 -14.43
N ALA A 140 -4.56 -19.08 -13.24
CA ALA A 140 -3.75 -19.61 -12.15
C ALA A 140 -4.33 -20.92 -11.58
N GLU A 141 -3.48 -21.76 -10.99
CA GLU A 141 -3.85 -23.08 -10.44
C GLU A 141 -5.00 -22.98 -9.42
N GLU A 142 -5.07 -21.90 -8.66
CA GLU A 142 -6.16 -21.68 -7.71
C GLU A 142 -7.52 -21.52 -8.40
N PHE A 143 -7.57 -20.80 -9.52
CA PHE A 143 -8.79 -20.68 -10.32
C PHE A 143 -9.09 -21.97 -11.09
N ASP A 144 -8.08 -22.69 -11.57
CA ASP A 144 -8.25 -24.02 -12.16
C ASP A 144 -8.98 -24.96 -11.20
N ARG A 145 -8.50 -25.01 -9.95
CA ARG A 145 -9.10 -25.83 -8.91
C ARG A 145 -10.53 -25.40 -8.61
N LEU A 146 -10.77 -24.11 -8.37
CA LEU A 146 -12.11 -23.58 -8.09
C LEU A 146 -13.11 -23.90 -9.21
N CYS A 147 -12.70 -23.73 -10.47
CA CYS A 147 -13.57 -24.00 -11.61
C CYS A 147 -13.83 -25.50 -11.81
N SER A 148 -12.84 -26.36 -11.51
CA SER A 148 -13.04 -27.82 -11.56
C SER A 148 -14.00 -28.31 -10.48
N GLU A 149 -13.92 -27.77 -9.26
CA GLU A 149 -14.82 -28.10 -8.14
C GLU A 149 -16.25 -27.63 -8.43
N ALA A 150 -16.41 -26.42 -8.96
CA ALA A 150 -17.71 -25.87 -9.33
C ALA A 150 -18.42 -26.64 -10.47
N SER A 151 -17.67 -27.36 -11.29
CA SER A 151 -18.22 -28.19 -12.37
C SER A 151 -18.67 -29.58 -11.89
N ALA A 152 -18.23 -30.00 -10.70
CA ALA A 152 -18.54 -31.30 -10.11
C ALA A 152 -19.73 -31.28 -9.14
N SER A 153 -20.22 -30.09 -8.78
CA SER A 153 -21.37 -29.83 -7.90
C SER A 153 -22.66 -29.61 -8.69
#